data_AF-A0A8H6QA20-F1
#
_entry.id   AF-A0A8H6QA20-F1
#
_cell.length_a   1.000
_cell.length_b   1.000
_cell.length_c   1.000
_cell.angle_alpha   90.00
_cell.angle_beta   90.00
_cell.angle_gamma   90.00
#
_symmetry.space_group_name_H-M   'P 1'
#
loop_
_entity.id
_entity.type
_entity.pdbx_description
1 polymer ?
#
loop_
_entity_poly.entity_id
_entity_poly.type
_entity_poly.pdbx_seq_one_letter_code
_entity_poly.pdbx_strand_id
1 'polypeptide(L)'
;MAEKRRASDDHVEDLAERAEPVTFKKIRFQLPRNEEGLPEKDVPAKDTDDQLMARLRVMRVKELVHEILAAMYYDIHRLCWHRKYLMQNRIRRFPDLHFYKTQHQEASWLLDRAIRQEMLVKVGQTSSHDWAYISKQEAHRVGQFIRQFNWKILAICVLSEAFRLALYAEDQVVWAVLMLKIRENRTSIEVFAQSRGLDWQGQLLKHADKQIPGLQQALVPRLDLAQEHFHHIVIANGSFGRPLYEEHNQTNINHGNIFNPSYFKDKRDPTIRVPDRDGPCDLCYAERECNCRISRPTLATFLVELVNYPHKGIGVRALARFKKGDILDEYVGELRPVDYKDDRVYALLHESKMVEGDPLALISAKRYGNWTRYLNHSCKPSTTFLKMTVGKKIMVAVQAVRDIDIFEEITVDYGKGYWKNRKCLCGEPGCRSQDATEEETEA
;
A
#
# COMPACT_ATOMS: atom_id res chain seq x y z
N MET A 1 36.38 -48.59 -32.60
CA MET A 1 35.28 -49.59 -32.66
C MET A 1 34.52 -49.45 -31.35
N ALA A 2 33.59 -48.50 -31.21
CA ALA A 2 32.19 -48.54 -31.66
C ALA A 2 31.37 -49.64 -30.96
N GLU A 3 30.94 -49.38 -29.72
CA GLU A 3 29.79 -50.07 -29.11
C GLU A 3 28.60 -49.10 -29.04
N LYS A 4 27.64 -49.36 -29.93
CA LYS A 4 26.31 -48.76 -29.94
C LYS A 4 25.48 -49.44 -28.83
N ARG A 5 24.90 -48.66 -27.92
CA ARG A 5 23.70 -49.07 -27.18
C ARG A 5 22.56 -48.13 -27.55
N ARG A 6 21.52 -48.73 -28.14
CA ARG A 6 20.28 -48.12 -28.60
C ARG A 6 19.44 -47.66 -27.40
N ALA A 7 18.80 -46.50 -27.55
CA ALA A 7 17.75 -46.03 -26.67
C ALA A 7 16.50 -46.89 -26.85
N SER A 8 15.80 -47.18 -25.75
CA SER A 8 14.49 -47.82 -25.73
C SER A 8 13.41 -46.75 -25.91
N ASP A 9 12.53 -47.00 -26.87
CA ASP A 9 11.24 -46.34 -27.02
C ASP A 9 10.40 -46.57 -25.76
N ASP A 10 9.98 -45.49 -25.10
CA ASP A 10 8.89 -45.53 -24.12
C ASP A 10 7.74 -44.64 -24.59
N HIS A 11 6.57 -45.24 -24.48
CA HIS A 11 5.30 -44.87 -25.10
C HIS A 11 4.81 -43.46 -24.74
N VAL A 12 4.28 -42.80 -25.78
CA VAL A 12 3.38 -41.66 -25.71
C VAL A 12 2.05 -42.14 -25.13
N GLU A 13 1.77 -41.84 -23.87
CA GLU A 13 0.41 -41.89 -23.32
C GLU A 13 -0.30 -40.55 -23.54
N ASP A 14 -1.39 -40.65 -24.28
CA ASP A 14 -2.35 -39.63 -24.66
C ASP A 14 -3.21 -39.28 -23.43
N LEU A 15 -3.04 -38.08 -22.86
CA LEU A 15 -3.91 -37.54 -21.81
C LEU A 15 -4.57 -36.25 -22.31
N ALA A 16 -5.46 -36.42 -23.29
CA ALA A 16 -6.47 -35.44 -23.64
C ALA A 16 -7.69 -35.58 -22.72
N GLU A 17 -7.61 -35.04 -21.50
CA GLU A 17 -8.81 -34.77 -20.68
C GLU A 17 -8.90 -33.28 -20.34
N ARG A 18 -9.85 -32.61 -21.00
CA ARG A 18 -10.27 -31.24 -20.69
C ARG A 18 -11.04 -31.25 -19.38
N ALA A 19 -10.55 -30.57 -18.35
CA ALA A 19 -11.34 -30.28 -17.16
C ALA A 19 -12.42 -29.22 -17.45
N GLU A 20 -13.67 -29.54 -17.14
CA GLU A 20 -14.81 -28.62 -17.26
C GLU A 20 -14.73 -27.44 -16.26
N PRO A 21 -15.31 -26.27 -16.59
CA PRO A 21 -15.21 -25.08 -15.75
C PRO A 21 -16.08 -25.19 -14.48
N VAL A 22 -15.43 -25.02 -13.33
CA VAL A 22 -16.06 -24.98 -12.00
C VAL A 22 -17.00 -23.77 -11.89
N THR A 23 -18.29 -24.03 -11.67
CA THR A 23 -19.31 -23.00 -11.39
C THR A 23 -19.17 -22.46 -9.97
N PHE A 24 -18.91 -21.16 -9.80
CA PHE A 24 -18.90 -20.50 -8.49
C PHE A 24 -20.32 -20.21 -7.98
N LYS A 25 -20.72 -20.82 -6.85
CA LYS A 25 -21.95 -20.46 -6.12
C LYS A 25 -21.77 -19.12 -5.40
N LYS A 26 -22.62 -18.13 -5.70
CA LYS A 26 -22.75 -16.89 -4.92
C LYS A 26 -23.28 -17.21 -3.51
N ILE A 27 -22.45 -17.02 -2.48
CA ILE A 27 -22.89 -17.02 -1.09
C ILE A 27 -23.35 -15.61 -0.74
N ARG A 28 -24.62 -15.47 -0.35
CA ARG A 28 -25.24 -14.20 0.04
C ARG A 28 -25.27 -14.15 1.58
N PHE A 29 -24.49 -13.27 2.19
CA PHE A 29 -24.59 -13.01 3.63
C PHE A 29 -25.77 -12.06 3.90
N GLN A 30 -26.75 -12.51 4.67
CA GLN A 30 -27.80 -11.66 5.23
C GLN A 30 -27.36 -11.17 6.61
N LEU A 31 -27.33 -9.86 6.81
CA LEU A 31 -27.18 -9.24 8.13
C LEU A 31 -28.58 -9.02 8.74
N PRO A 32 -28.75 -9.19 10.06
CA PRO A 32 -30.03 -8.99 10.74
C PRO A 32 -30.41 -7.50 10.78
N ARG A 33 -31.69 -7.20 10.49
CA ARG A 33 -32.29 -5.88 10.67
C ARG A 33 -32.68 -5.73 12.14
N ASN A 34 -32.05 -4.80 12.84
CA ASN A 34 -32.61 -4.22 14.06
C ASN A 34 -33.33 -2.93 13.65
N GLU A 35 -34.66 -2.95 13.74
CA GLU A 35 -35.52 -1.77 13.62
C GLU A 35 -35.73 -1.21 15.03
N GLU A 36 -35.03 -0.13 15.37
CA GLU A 36 -35.42 0.75 16.48
C GLU A 36 -35.48 2.18 15.93
N GLY A 37 -36.67 2.77 15.99
CA GLY A 37 -36.98 4.08 15.44
C GLY A 37 -36.43 5.22 16.29
N LEU A 38 -35.89 6.23 15.61
CA LEU A 38 -35.54 7.54 16.19
C LEU A 38 -36.30 8.65 15.45
N PRO A 39 -36.68 9.74 16.15
CA PRO A 39 -37.72 10.66 15.72
C PRO A 39 -37.24 11.67 14.66
N GLU A 40 -38.12 11.95 13.70
CA GLU A 40 -37.95 12.97 12.65
C GLU A 40 -37.81 14.37 13.23
N LYS A 41 -36.67 15.03 12.99
CA LYS A 41 -36.61 16.50 12.87
C LYS A 41 -35.65 16.94 11.77
N ASP A 42 -36.19 17.84 10.97
CA ASP A 42 -35.58 18.77 10.00
C ASP A 42 -34.82 18.15 8.82
N VAL A 43 -35.60 17.71 7.82
CA VAL A 43 -35.13 17.30 6.49
C VAL A 43 -34.95 18.52 5.59
N PRO A 44 -33.73 18.87 5.15
CA PRO A 44 -33.54 19.80 4.03
C PRO A 44 -33.90 19.10 2.72
N ALA A 45 -34.48 19.88 1.78
CA ALA A 45 -34.95 19.53 0.44
C ALA A 45 -34.61 18.12 -0.11
N LYS A 46 -35.67 17.36 -0.44
CA LYS A 46 -35.62 16.06 -1.13
C LYS A 46 -34.83 16.18 -2.45
N ASP A 47 -33.59 15.71 -2.47
CA ASP A 47 -33.02 15.15 -3.69
C ASP A 47 -34.03 14.12 -4.21
N THR A 48 -34.45 14.23 -5.47
CA THR A 48 -35.37 13.25 -6.07
C THR A 48 -34.80 11.84 -5.91
N ASP A 49 -35.63 10.83 -5.65
CA ASP A 49 -35.18 9.45 -5.40
C ASP A 49 -34.21 8.94 -6.48
N ASP A 50 -34.36 9.40 -7.73
CA ASP A 50 -33.45 9.12 -8.83
C ASP A 50 -32.04 9.72 -8.64
N GLN A 51 -31.93 10.95 -8.14
CA GLN A 51 -30.65 11.59 -7.83
C GLN A 51 -29.94 10.89 -6.67
N LEU A 52 -30.69 10.48 -5.63
CA LEU A 52 -30.15 9.72 -4.52
C LEU A 52 -29.65 8.35 -5.00
N MET A 53 -30.43 7.63 -5.81
CA MET A 53 -30.06 6.33 -6.36
C MET A 53 -28.86 6.43 -7.32
N ALA A 54 -28.76 7.50 -8.10
CA ALA A 54 -27.60 7.79 -8.93
C ALA A 54 -26.34 8.04 -8.09
N ARG A 55 -26.43 8.85 -7.03
CA ARG A 55 -25.32 9.08 -6.09
C ARG A 55 -24.87 7.78 -5.42
N LEU A 56 -25.80 6.96 -4.95
CA LEU A 56 -25.52 5.64 -4.36
C LEU A 56 -24.88 4.67 -5.37
N ARG A 57 -25.22 4.74 -6.65
CA ARG A 57 -24.52 3.98 -7.70
C ARG A 57 -23.08 4.45 -7.88
N VAL A 58 -22.85 5.76 -7.97
CA VAL A 58 -21.50 6.33 -8.13
C VAL A 58 -20.61 5.98 -6.93
N MET A 59 -21.15 6.07 -5.70
CA MET A 59 -20.43 5.69 -4.48
C MET A 59 -20.03 4.22 -4.51
N ARG A 60 -20.95 3.30 -4.84
CA ARG A 60 -20.66 1.86 -4.94
C ARG A 60 -19.59 1.54 -6.00
N VAL A 61 -19.65 2.19 -7.16
CA VAL A 61 -18.63 2.02 -8.21
C VAL A 61 -17.27 2.48 -7.70
N LYS A 62 -17.20 3.64 -7.04
CA LYS A 62 -15.95 4.15 -6.47
C LYS A 62 -15.38 3.20 -5.41
N GLU A 63 -16.22 2.72 -4.50
CA GLU A 63 -15.82 1.78 -3.44
C GLU A 63 -15.27 0.48 -4.02
N LEU A 64 -15.95 -0.10 -5.01
CA LEU A 64 -15.50 -1.32 -5.68
C LEU A 64 -14.17 -1.12 -6.43
N VAL A 65 -14.01 0.00 -7.14
CA VAL A 65 -12.74 0.31 -7.82
C VAL A 65 -11.60 0.46 -6.80
N HIS A 66 -11.86 1.08 -5.65
CA HIS A 66 -10.89 1.18 -4.57
C HIS A 66 -10.53 -0.20 -3.98
N GLU A 67 -11.48 -1.12 -3.86
CA GLU A 67 -11.23 -2.51 -3.44
C GLU A 67 -10.35 -3.25 -4.44
N ILE A 68 -10.67 -3.14 -5.74
CA ILE A 68 -9.87 -3.74 -6.81
C ILE A 68 -8.43 -3.21 -6.75
N LEU A 69 -8.24 -1.89 -6.60
CA LEU A 69 -6.90 -1.28 -6.55
C LEU A 69 -6.13 -1.70 -5.30
N ALA A 70 -6.76 -1.72 -4.12
CA ALA A 70 -6.13 -2.21 -2.89
C ALA A 70 -5.71 -3.67 -3.02
N ALA A 71 -6.56 -4.51 -3.62
CA ALA A 71 -6.23 -5.89 -3.91
C ALA A 71 -5.08 -6.01 -4.92
N MET A 72 -5.01 -5.15 -5.94
CA MET A 72 -3.87 -5.11 -6.88
C MET A 72 -2.54 -4.83 -6.18
N TYR A 73 -2.48 -3.82 -5.31
CA TYR A 73 -1.26 -3.51 -4.54
C TYR A 73 -0.87 -4.66 -3.61
N TYR A 74 -1.86 -5.29 -2.97
CA TYR A 74 -1.63 -6.45 -2.11
C TYR A 74 -1.11 -7.66 -2.89
N ASP A 75 -1.71 -8.00 -4.03
CA ASP A 75 -1.28 -9.11 -4.90
C ASP A 75 0.16 -8.92 -5.36
N ILE A 76 0.48 -7.72 -5.86
CA ILE A 76 1.83 -7.37 -6.32
C ILE A 76 2.84 -7.46 -5.17
N HIS A 77 2.50 -6.91 -3.99
CA HIS A 77 3.36 -7.01 -2.81
C HIS A 77 3.60 -8.48 -2.43
N ARG A 78 2.55 -9.29 -2.39
CA ARG A 78 2.61 -10.70 -2.05
C ARG A 78 3.49 -11.49 -3.03
N LEU A 79 3.40 -11.20 -4.32
CA LEU A 79 4.27 -11.79 -5.34
C LEU A 79 5.75 -11.44 -5.13
N CYS A 80 6.05 -10.16 -4.93
CA CYS A 80 7.42 -9.71 -4.63
C CYS A 80 7.96 -10.35 -3.35
N TRP A 81 7.11 -10.46 -2.31
CA TRP A 81 7.46 -11.10 -1.06
C TRP A 81 7.78 -12.58 -1.26
N HIS A 82 6.93 -13.34 -1.96
CA HIS A 82 7.21 -14.74 -2.28
C HIS A 82 8.49 -14.89 -3.11
N ARG A 83 8.72 -14.07 -4.14
CA ARG A 83 9.96 -14.08 -4.93
C ARG A 83 11.20 -13.90 -4.05
N LYS A 84 11.19 -12.92 -3.16
CA LYS A 84 12.30 -12.66 -2.23
C LYS A 84 12.59 -13.87 -1.34
N TYR A 85 11.55 -14.53 -0.82
CA TYR A 85 11.72 -15.72 0.02
C TYR A 85 12.14 -16.95 -0.79
N LEU A 86 11.70 -17.09 -2.05
CA LEU A 86 12.18 -18.13 -2.96
C LEU A 86 13.67 -17.99 -3.23
N MET A 87 14.13 -16.79 -3.58
CA MET A 87 15.55 -16.49 -3.82
C MET A 87 16.43 -16.75 -2.58
N GLN A 88 15.85 -16.67 -1.38
CA GLN A 88 16.53 -16.95 -0.11
C GLN A 88 16.40 -18.42 0.33
N ASN A 89 15.75 -19.29 -0.45
CA ASN A 89 15.41 -20.67 -0.08
C ASN A 89 14.62 -20.77 1.24
N ARG A 90 13.72 -19.80 1.50
CA ARG A 90 12.95 -19.67 2.75
C ARG A 90 11.47 -20.02 2.62
N ILE A 91 10.97 -20.33 1.41
CA ILE A 91 9.61 -20.86 1.27
C ILE A 91 9.61 -22.32 1.74
N ARG A 92 8.86 -22.59 2.81
CA ARG A 92 8.74 -23.91 3.43
C ARG A 92 7.41 -24.60 3.13
N ARG A 93 6.43 -23.88 2.57
CA ARG A 93 5.04 -24.34 2.40
C ARG A 93 4.65 -24.41 0.92
N PHE A 94 4.04 -25.52 0.52
CA PHE A 94 3.56 -25.77 -0.85
C PHE A 94 2.52 -24.74 -1.35
N PRO A 95 1.52 -24.30 -0.55
CA PRO A 95 0.52 -23.33 -0.99
C PRO A 95 1.11 -21.99 -1.48
N ASP A 96 2.19 -21.53 -0.84
CA ASP A 96 2.86 -20.26 -1.18
C ASP A 96 3.52 -20.32 -2.57
N LEU A 97 4.17 -21.45 -2.87
CA LEU A 97 4.78 -21.68 -4.18
C LEU A 97 3.73 -21.89 -5.27
N HIS A 98 2.65 -22.60 -4.96
CA HIS A 98 1.55 -22.81 -5.90
C HIS A 98 0.91 -21.48 -6.30
N PHE A 99 0.56 -20.62 -5.32
CA PHE A 99 0.05 -19.28 -5.61
C PHE A 99 0.99 -18.49 -6.54
N TYR A 100 2.28 -18.41 -6.19
CA TYR A 100 3.26 -17.69 -7.02
C TYR A 100 3.32 -18.21 -8.46
N LYS A 101 3.39 -19.53 -8.66
CA LYS A 101 3.41 -20.15 -9.99
C LYS A 101 2.14 -19.86 -10.78
N THR A 102 0.97 -20.02 -10.16
CA THR A 102 -0.33 -19.79 -10.80
C THR A 102 -0.45 -18.34 -11.29
N GLN A 103 -0.10 -17.35 -10.47
CA GLN A 103 -0.18 -15.94 -10.88
C GLN A 103 0.73 -15.63 -12.10
N HIS A 104 1.95 -16.17 -12.11
CA HIS A 104 2.86 -16.01 -13.26
C HIS A 104 2.38 -16.73 -14.52
N GLN A 105 1.82 -17.92 -14.38
CA GLN A 105 1.28 -18.70 -15.50
C GLN A 105 0.09 -18.00 -16.15
N GLU A 106 -0.86 -17.56 -15.34
CA GLU A 106 -2.05 -16.84 -15.80
C GLU A 106 -1.71 -15.51 -16.48
N ALA A 107 -0.81 -14.74 -15.89
CA ALA A 107 -0.29 -13.51 -16.48
C ALA A 107 0.38 -13.78 -17.84
N SER A 108 1.21 -14.83 -17.91
CA SER A 108 1.92 -15.23 -19.12
C SER A 108 0.97 -15.62 -20.24
N TRP A 109 -0.08 -16.40 -19.93
CA TRP A 109 -1.10 -16.79 -20.90
C TRP A 109 -1.89 -15.60 -21.44
N LEU A 110 -2.30 -14.66 -20.57
CA LEU A 110 -3.00 -13.46 -20.99
C LEU A 110 -2.12 -12.61 -21.92
N LEU A 111 -0.84 -12.40 -21.57
CA LEU A 111 0.10 -11.66 -22.42
C LEU A 111 0.36 -12.36 -23.76
N ASP A 112 0.48 -13.69 -23.79
CA ASP A 112 0.62 -14.44 -25.04
C ASP A 112 -0.59 -14.25 -25.97
N ARG A 113 -1.81 -14.26 -25.41
CA ARG A 113 -3.04 -14.01 -26.17
C ARG A 113 -3.09 -12.57 -26.68
N ALA A 114 -2.79 -11.59 -25.83
CA ALA A 114 -2.72 -10.18 -26.20
C ALA A 114 -1.77 -9.94 -27.37
N ILE A 115 -0.58 -10.54 -27.30
CA ILE A 115 0.45 -10.42 -28.33
C ILE A 115 0.00 -11.06 -29.66
N ARG A 116 -0.59 -12.26 -29.60
CA ARG A 116 -1.14 -12.91 -30.80
C ARG A 116 -2.20 -12.05 -31.47
N GLN A 117 -3.08 -11.41 -30.70
CA GLN A 117 -4.11 -10.52 -31.24
C GLN A 117 -3.52 -9.28 -31.93
N GLU A 118 -2.56 -8.60 -31.30
CA GLU A 118 -1.88 -7.44 -31.91
C GLU A 118 -1.11 -7.82 -33.18
N MET A 119 -0.57 -9.04 -33.26
CA MET A 119 0.05 -9.56 -34.49
C MET A 119 -0.99 -9.87 -35.58
N LEU A 120 -2.13 -10.47 -35.24
CA LEU A 120 -3.20 -10.77 -36.22
C LEU A 120 -3.80 -9.50 -36.83
N VAL A 121 -3.98 -8.45 -36.01
CA VAL A 121 -4.44 -7.13 -36.47
C VAL A 121 -3.46 -6.54 -37.51
N LYS A 122 -2.15 -6.73 -37.35
CA LYS A 122 -1.15 -6.28 -38.32
C LYS A 122 -1.21 -6.99 -39.67
N VAL A 123 -1.55 -8.29 -39.68
CA VAL A 123 -1.60 -9.11 -40.90
C VAL A 123 -2.95 -8.96 -41.64
N GLY A 124 -3.86 -8.12 -41.13
CA GLY A 124 -5.19 -7.94 -41.72
C GLY A 124 -6.11 -9.17 -41.60
N GLN A 125 -5.66 -10.20 -40.87
CA GLN A 125 -6.43 -11.41 -40.60
C GLN A 125 -7.29 -11.20 -39.36
N THR A 126 -8.45 -10.59 -39.55
CA THR A 126 -9.51 -10.62 -38.53
C THR A 126 -10.36 -11.87 -38.78
N SER A 127 -9.93 -13.04 -38.28
CA SER A 127 -10.81 -14.21 -38.34
C SER A 127 -12.01 -13.97 -37.40
N SER A 128 -13.13 -13.57 -38.00
CA SER A 128 -14.37 -13.23 -37.27
C SER A 128 -15.14 -14.45 -36.78
N HIS A 129 -14.67 -15.65 -37.10
CA HIS A 129 -15.29 -16.93 -36.75
C HIS A 129 -14.46 -17.57 -35.62
N ASP A 130 -15.13 -17.98 -34.54
CA ASP A 130 -14.59 -18.79 -33.41
C ASP A 130 -14.03 -18.11 -32.15
N TRP A 131 -14.44 -16.88 -31.82
CA TRP A 131 -14.17 -16.32 -30.48
C TRP A 131 -15.43 -16.26 -29.60
N ALA A 132 -15.39 -16.93 -28.44
CA ALA A 132 -16.40 -16.78 -27.38
C ALA A 132 -16.52 -15.30 -26.93
N TYR A 133 -17.70 -14.89 -26.43
CA TYR A 133 -17.98 -13.50 -26.04
C TYR A 133 -16.93 -12.92 -25.06
N ILE A 134 -16.54 -13.70 -24.04
CA ILE A 134 -15.51 -13.32 -23.06
C ILE A 134 -14.18 -12.99 -23.74
N SER A 135 -13.80 -13.75 -24.78
CA SER A 135 -12.57 -13.52 -25.54
C SER A 135 -12.61 -12.23 -26.37
N LYS A 136 -13.77 -11.83 -26.89
CA LYS A 136 -13.95 -10.55 -27.59
C LYS A 136 -13.84 -9.35 -26.64
N GLN A 137 -14.48 -9.43 -25.47
CA GLN A 137 -14.40 -8.40 -24.43
C GLN A 137 -12.98 -8.24 -23.89
N GLU A 138 -12.31 -9.35 -23.58
CA GLU A 138 -10.90 -9.38 -23.20
C GLU A 138 -10.03 -8.67 -24.24
N ALA A 139 -10.12 -9.09 -25.52
CA ALA A 139 -9.33 -8.52 -26.61
C ALA A 139 -9.51 -7.00 -26.71
N HIS A 140 -10.76 -6.54 -26.65
CA HIS A 140 -11.09 -5.12 -26.70
C HIS A 140 -10.47 -4.35 -25.52
N ARG A 141 -10.65 -4.85 -24.29
CA ARG A 141 -10.14 -4.22 -23.06
C ARG A 141 -8.62 -4.20 -23.02
N VAL A 142 -7.97 -5.31 -23.36
CA VAL A 142 -6.50 -5.41 -23.43
C VAL A 142 -5.94 -4.45 -24.47
N GLY A 143 -6.49 -4.44 -25.69
CA GLY A 143 -6.06 -3.52 -26.74
C GLY A 143 -6.25 -2.05 -26.32
N GLN A 144 -7.38 -1.72 -25.69
CA GLN A 144 -7.62 -0.39 -25.13
C GLN A 144 -6.58 -0.03 -24.05
N PHE A 145 -6.27 -0.99 -23.16
CA PHE A 145 -5.29 -0.81 -22.10
C PHE A 145 -3.90 -0.52 -22.65
N ILE A 146 -3.43 -1.30 -23.62
CA ILE A 146 -2.10 -1.11 -24.24
C ILE A 146 -1.99 0.27 -24.89
N ARG A 147 -3.03 0.70 -25.63
CA ARG A 147 -3.06 2.01 -26.30
C ARG A 147 -3.06 3.19 -25.33
N GLN A 148 -3.74 3.06 -24.19
CA GLN A 148 -3.79 4.13 -23.19
C GLN A 148 -2.57 4.17 -22.26
N PHE A 149 -1.91 3.03 -22.05
CA PHE A 149 -0.78 2.88 -21.16
C PHE A 149 0.46 2.43 -21.93
N ASN A 150 0.79 1.14 -21.86
CA ASN A 150 1.78 0.41 -22.65
C ASN A 150 1.86 -1.05 -22.15
N TRP A 151 2.70 -1.85 -22.80
CA TRP A 151 2.99 -3.23 -22.41
C TRP A 151 3.55 -3.39 -21.00
N LYS A 152 4.35 -2.43 -20.53
CA LYS A 152 4.95 -2.49 -19.19
C LYS A 152 3.90 -2.44 -18.10
N ILE A 153 3.01 -1.44 -18.13
CA ILE A 153 1.95 -1.30 -17.13
C ILE A 153 1.00 -2.49 -17.23
N LEU A 154 0.68 -2.97 -18.44
CA LEU A 154 -0.11 -4.18 -18.60
C LEU A 154 0.56 -5.38 -17.92
N ALA A 155 1.85 -5.64 -18.20
CA ALA A 155 2.60 -6.77 -17.63
C ALA A 155 2.71 -6.72 -16.10
N ILE A 156 2.75 -5.52 -15.51
CA ILE A 156 2.66 -5.34 -14.06
C ILE A 156 1.25 -5.67 -13.56
N CYS A 157 0.21 -5.10 -14.17
CA CYS A 157 -1.16 -5.25 -13.71
C CYS A 157 -1.68 -6.69 -13.83
N VAL A 158 -1.37 -7.41 -14.92
CA VAL A 158 -1.86 -8.79 -15.14
C VAL A 158 -1.29 -9.82 -14.15
N LEU A 159 -0.22 -9.48 -13.43
CA LEU A 159 0.28 -10.28 -12.32
C LEU A 159 -0.66 -10.23 -11.10
N SER A 160 -1.52 -9.21 -10.99
CA SER A 160 -2.59 -9.19 -9.99
C SER A 160 -3.78 -10.01 -10.46
N GLU A 161 -4.27 -10.87 -9.58
CA GLU A 161 -5.52 -11.60 -9.79
C GLU A 161 -6.71 -10.64 -9.81
N ALA A 162 -6.74 -9.67 -8.90
CA ALA A 162 -7.80 -8.66 -8.86
C ALA A 162 -7.92 -7.90 -10.19
N PHE A 163 -6.81 -7.52 -10.81
CA PHE A 163 -6.84 -6.89 -12.13
C PHE A 163 -7.38 -7.82 -13.22
N ARG A 164 -6.95 -9.09 -13.24
CA ARG A 164 -7.44 -10.07 -14.22
C ARG A 164 -8.94 -10.31 -14.07
N LEU A 165 -9.43 -10.47 -12.84
CA LEU A 165 -10.86 -10.60 -12.55
C LEU A 165 -11.63 -9.35 -13.00
N ALA A 166 -11.10 -8.15 -12.71
CA ALA A 166 -11.69 -6.90 -13.16
C ALA A 166 -11.77 -6.81 -14.69
N LEU A 167 -10.71 -7.25 -15.37
CA LEU A 167 -10.63 -7.29 -16.82
C LEU A 167 -11.68 -8.22 -17.44
N TYR A 168 -11.95 -9.37 -16.83
CA TYR A 168 -12.90 -10.36 -17.36
C TYR A 168 -14.36 -10.10 -16.96
N ALA A 169 -14.62 -9.77 -15.70
CA ALA A 169 -15.95 -9.91 -15.11
C ALA A 169 -16.67 -8.58 -14.84
N GLU A 170 -15.94 -7.49 -14.63
CA GLU A 170 -16.55 -6.22 -14.22
C GLU A 170 -17.28 -5.55 -15.39
N ASP A 171 -18.32 -4.77 -15.08
CA ASP A 171 -19.08 -4.04 -16.09
C ASP A 171 -18.28 -2.89 -16.73
N GLN A 172 -18.83 -2.29 -17.78
CA GLN A 172 -18.14 -1.23 -18.54
C GLN A 172 -17.90 0.05 -17.72
N VAL A 173 -18.80 0.39 -16.79
CA VAL A 173 -18.69 1.59 -15.95
C VAL A 173 -17.58 1.40 -14.92
N VAL A 174 -17.59 0.28 -14.20
CA VAL A 174 -16.53 -0.07 -13.23
C VAL A 174 -15.17 -0.13 -13.93
N TRP A 175 -15.09 -0.79 -15.09
CA TRP A 175 -13.85 -0.85 -15.88
C TRP A 175 -13.37 0.54 -16.31
N ALA A 176 -14.25 1.42 -16.77
CA ALA A 176 -13.88 2.78 -17.17
C ALA A 176 -13.34 3.60 -16.00
N VAL A 177 -13.96 3.52 -14.82
CA VAL A 177 -13.49 4.21 -13.61
C VAL A 177 -12.16 3.62 -13.13
N LEU A 178 -11.99 2.30 -13.18
CA LEU A 178 -10.72 1.63 -12.87
C LEU A 178 -9.60 2.11 -13.79
N MET A 179 -9.85 2.19 -15.10
CA MET A 179 -8.89 2.71 -16.09
C MET A 179 -8.48 4.15 -15.78
N LEU A 180 -9.42 5.02 -15.37
CA LEU A 180 -9.12 6.38 -14.95
C LEU A 180 -8.22 6.40 -13.71
N LYS A 181 -8.53 5.58 -12.69
CA LYS A 181 -7.73 5.51 -11.46
C LYS A 181 -6.33 4.92 -11.66
N ILE A 182 -6.18 3.93 -12.54
CA ILE A 182 -4.87 3.41 -12.96
C ILE A 182 -4.07 4.51 -13.67
N ARG A 183 -4.72 5.35 -14.48
CA ARG A 183 -4.06 6.47 -15.16
C ARG A 183 -3.56 7.52 -14.17
N GLU A 184 -4.40 7.94 -13.25
CA GLU A 184 -4.05 8.90 -12.20
C GLU A 184 -2.86 8.41 -11.35
N ASN A 185 -2.75 7.09 -11.13
CA ASN A 185 -1.76 6.49 -10.24
C ASN A 185 -0.71 5.63 -10.97
N ARG A 186 -0.52 5.87 -12.28
CA ARG A 186 0.38 5.06 -13.12
C ARG A 186 1.81 5.02 -12.57
N THR A 187 2.34 6.18 -12.18
CA THR A 187 3.70 6.28 -11.61
C THR A 187 3.80 5.52 -10.29
N SER A 188 2.78 5.60 -9.43
CA SER A 188 2.73 4.84 -8.18
C SER A 188 2.75 3.34 -8.43
N ILE A 189 1.96 2.82 -9.38
CA ILE A 189 1.95 1.39 -9.74
C ILE A 189 3.33 0.96 -10.25
N GLU A 190 3.93 1.74 -11.14
CA GLU A 190 5.25 1.47 -11.71
C GLU A 190 6.34 1.44 -10.64
N VAL A 191 6.43 2.48 -9.81
CA VAL A 191 7.43 2.59 -8.73
C VAL A 191 7.20 1.51 -7.67
N PHE A 192 5.96 1.22 -7.31
CA PHE A 192 5.64 0.18 -6.33
C PHE A 192 6.14 -1.19 -6.77
N ALA A 193 5.87 -1.56 -8.02
CA ALA A 193 6.34 -2.81 -8.61
C ALA A 193 7.87 -2.87 -8.69
N GLN A 194 8.52 -1.81 -9.20
CA GLN A 194 9.96 -1.78 -9.41
C GLN A 194 10.76 -1.75 -8.10
N SER A 195 10.36 -0.93 -7.14
CA SER A 195 11.03 -0.82 -5.82
C SER A 195 10.98 -2.11 -5.00
N ARG A 196 10.10 -3.05 -5.38
CA ARG A 196 9.96 -4.37 -4.73
C ARG A 196 10.52 -5.51 -5.58
N GLY A 197 11.17 -5.21 -6.70
CA GLY A 197 11.80 -6.20 -7.58
C GLY A 197 10.82 -7.11 -8.31
N LEU A 198 9.63 -6.59 -8.68
CA LEU A 198 8.66 -7.36 -9.48
C LEU A 198 9.23 -7.69 -10.86
N ASP A 199 9.17 -8.96 -11.24
CA ASP A 199 9.62 -9.45 -12.53
C ASP A 199 8.49 -9.49 -13.55
N TRP A 200 8.13 -8.31 -14.03
CA TRP A 200 7.17 -8.14 -15.12
C TRP A 200 7.83 -8.29 -16.50
N GLN A 201 9.14 -8.06 -16.61
CA GLN A 201 9.88 -8.10 -17.88
C GLN A 201 10.06 -9.51 -18.43
N GLY A 202 10.32 -10.50 -17.57
CA GLY A 202 10.58 -11.88 -18.03
C GLY A 202 9.45 -12.44 -18.91
N GLN A 203 8.20 -12.05 -18.64
CA GLN A 203 7.04 -12.47 -19.42
C GLN A 203 6.97 -11.85 -20.82
N LEU A 204 7.54 -10.67 -21.01
CA LEU A 204 7.58 -9.98 -22.30
C LEU A 204 8.82 -10.37 -23.12
N LEU A 205 9.93 -10.73 -22.45
CA LEU A 205 11.23 -10.99 -23.09
C LEU A 205 11.19 -12.18 -24.07
N LYS A 206 10.34 -13.18 -23.82
CA LYS A 206 10.06 -14.31 -24.74
C LYS A 206 9.44 -13.89 -26.08
N HIS A 207 9.15 -12.61 -26.26
CA HIS A 207 8.60 -12.04 -27.49
C HIS A 207 9.44 -10.87 -28.03
N ALA A 208 10.65 -10.68 -27.50
CA ALA A 208 11.51 -9.56 -27.88
C ALA A 208 11.89 -9.55 -29.37
N ASP A 209 11.93 -10.74 -29.98
CA ASP A 209 12.19 -10.98 -31.41
C ASP A 209 11.01 -10.57 -32.30
N LYS A 210 9.81 -10.42 -31.74
CA LYS A 210 8.60 -10.09 -32.48
C LYS A 210 8.46 -8.57 -32.68
N GLN A 211 8.13 -8.15 -33.90
CA GLN A 211 7.88 -6.74 -34.22
C GLN A 211 6.50 -6.28 -33.74
N ILE A 212 6.34 -6.07 -32.43
CA ILE A 212 5.07 -5.67 -31.80
C ILE A 212 5.11 -4.18 -31.44
N PRO A 213 4.12 -3.36 -31.84
CA PRO A 213 4.13 -1.93 -31.54
C PRO A 213 4.24 -1.67 -30.03
N GLY A 214 5.17 -0.82 -29.62
CA GLY A 214 5.33 -0.44 -28.22
C GLY A 214 6.07 -1.45 -27.34
N LEU A 215 6.34 -2.68 -27.81
CA LEU A 215 6.93 -3.74 -26.99
C LEU A 215 8.42 -3.48 -26.73
N GLN A 216 9.18 -3.13 -27.77
CA GLN A 216 10.61 -2.82 -27.65
C GLN A 216 10.84 -1.65 -26.67
N GLN A 217 9.97 -0.63 -26.71
CA GLN A 217 10.02 0.50 -25.78
C GLN A 217 9.77 0.06 -24.32
N ALA A 218 8.92 -0.95 -24.10
CA ALA A 218 8.67 -1.50 -22.77
C ALA A 218 9.82 -2.36 -22.24
N LEU A 219 10.58 -3.01 -23.12
CA LEU A 219 11.71 -3.88 -22.75
C LEU A 219 12.99 -3.10 -22.41
N VAL A 220 13.07 -1.80 -22.72
CA VAL A 220 14.23 -0.97 -22.37
C VAL A 220 14.46 -1.01 -20.85
N PRO A 221 15.63 -1.48 -20.38
CA PRO A 221 15.96 -1.47 -18.96
C PRO A 221 15.88 -0.05 -18.39
N ARG A 222 15.24 0.10 -17.23
CA ARG A 222 15.19 1.37 -16.48
C ARG A 222 15.93 1.22 -15.16
N LEU A 223 16.13 2.36 -14.48
CA LEU A 223 16.74 2.45 -13.16
C LEU A 223 16.27 1.31 -12.23
N ASP A 224 17.22 0.56 -11.67
CA ASP A 224 16.93 -0.48 -10.69
C ASP A 224 16.60 0.17 -9.34
N LEU A 225 15.31 0.28 -9.06
CA LEU A 225 14.79 0.82 -7.80
C LEU A 225 14.82 -0.22 -6.66
N ALA A 226 15.12 -1.49 -6.93
CA ALA A 226 15.04 -2.55 -5.93
C ALA A 226 16.20 -2.51 -4.90
N GLN A 227 17.27 -1.76 -5.19
CA GLN A 227 18.39 -1.56 -4.27
C GLN A 227 18.10 -0.54 -3.17
N GLU A 228 17.15 0.36 -3.40
CA GLU A 228 16.77 1.40 -2.45
C GLU A 228 15.63 0.92 -1.55
N HIS A 229 15.58 1.40 -0.31
CA HIS A 229 14.40 1.18 0.52
C HIS A 229 13.22 1.94 -0.10
N PHE A 230 12.05 1.32 -0.27
CA PHE A 230 10.93 1.96 -0.95
C PHE A 230 10.39 3.24 -0.23
N HIS A 231 10.69 3.41 1.06
CA HIS A 231 10.46 4.68 1.80
C HIS A 231 11.55 5.74 1.60
N HIS A 232 12.46 5.54 0.66
CA HIS A 232 13.40 6.55 0.16
C HIS A 232 12.99 7.10 -1.21
N ILE A 233 11.81 6.72 -1.70
CA ILE A 233 11.25 7.14 -2.98
C ILE A 233 10.01 7.98 -2.72
N VAL A 234 10.00 9.20 -3.28
CA VAL A 234 8.87 10.14 -3.18
C VAL A 234 8.25 10.30 -4.56
N ILE A 235 6.93 10.09 -4.67
CA ILE A 235 6.16 10.33 -5.89
C ILE A 235 5.84 11.82 -6.01
N ALA A 236 6.11 12.42 -7.18
CA ALA A 236 5.83 13.83 -7.45
C ALA A 236 5.43 14.04 -8.92
N ASN A 237 4.15 14.39 -9.16
CA ASN A 237 3.61 14.82 -10.47
C ASN A 237 4.17 14.04 -11.68
N GLY A 238 4.00 12.71 -11.69
CA GLY A 238 4.42 11.86 -12.80
C GLY A 238 5.90 11.44 -12.77
N SER A 239 6.70 11.97 -11.84
CA SER A 239 8.09 11.59 -11.59
C SER A 239 8.29 11.08 -10.15
N PHE A 240 9.52 10.71 -9.81
CA PHE A 240 9.90 10.34 -8.45
C PHE A 240 11.27 10.92 -8.06
N GLY A 241 11.51 11.09 -6.77
CA GLY A 241 12.75 11.60 -6.21
C GLY A 241 13.08 10.97 -4.85
N ARG A 242 14.01 11.59 -4.12
CA ARG A 242 14.39 11.16 -2.76
C ARG A 242 13.95 12.20 -1.72
N PRO A 243 13.59 11.77 -0.50
CA PRO A 243 13.35 12.70 0.59
C PRO A 243 14.69 13.26 1.09
N LEU A 244 14.86 14.57 1.04
CA LEU A 244 16.00 15.29 1.62
C LEU A 244 15.52 16.18 2.76
N TYR A 245 16.32 16.25 3.83
CA TYR A 245 16.07 17.17 4.93
C TYR A 245 17.38 17.85 5.32
N GLU A 246 17.40 19.19 5.33
CA GLU A 246 18.62 19.99 5.54
C GLU A 246 19.78 19.55 4.61
N GLU A 247 19.49 19.20 3.34
CA GLU A 247 20.46 18.67 2.36
C GLU A 247 21.06 17.28 2.67
N HIS A 248 20.57 16.61 3.73
CA HIS A 248 21.03 15.28 4.12
C HIS A 248 20.00 14.19 3.81
N ASN A 249 20.49 12.99 3.47
CA ASN A 249 19.67 11.80 3.38
C ASN A 249 19.24 11.33 4.78
N GLN A 250 18.01 10.85 4.87
CA GLN A 250 17.46 10.30 6.11
C GLN A 250 17.42 8.77 6.00
N THR A 251 17.78 8.08 7.08
CA THR A 251 17.94 6.61 7.07
C THR A 251 16.69 5.93 7.60
N ASN A 252 16.17 4.96 6.83
CA ASN A 252 15.04 4.15 7.27
C ASN A 252 15.50 3.08 8.27
N ILE A 253 14.82 2.95 9.41
CA ILE A 253 15.05 1.91 10.43
C ILE A 253 13.77 1.10 10.69
N ASN A 254 13.90 -0.22 10.84
CA ASN A 254 12.76 -1.14 11.01
C ASN A 254 12.80 -1.92 12.35
N HIS A 255 13.79 -1.66 13.21
CA HIS A 255 14.08 -2.48 14.41
C HIS A 255 13.76 -1.77 15.74
N GLY A 256 12.95 -0.72 15.70
CA GLY A 256 12.63 0.11 16.87
C GLY A 256 13.60 1.28 17.06
N ASN A 257 13.45 1.96 18.20
CA ASN A 257 14.25 3.12 18.55
C ASN A 257 15.74 2.79 18.72
N ILE A 258 16.62 3.73 18.33
CA ILE A 258 18.06 3.64 18.53
C ILE A 258 18.40 4.24 19.89
N PHE A 259 18.96 3.42 20.78
CA PHE A 259 19.45 3.85 22.07
C PHE A 259 20.97 4.03 22.05
N ASN A 260 21.46 5.19 22.50
CA ASN A 260 22.88 5.42 22.77
C ASN A 260 23.09 5.71 24.27
N PRO A 261 23.77 4.82 25.01
CA PRO A 261 24.01 5.00 26.44
C PRO A 261 24.74 6.30 26.81
N SER A 262 25.55 6.88 25.92
CA SER A 262 26.31 8.10 26.22
C SER A 262 25.42 9.34 26.37
N TYR A 263 24.19 9.30 25.86
CA TYR A 263 23.26 10.42 25.97
C TYR A 263 22.53 10.46 27.33
N PHE A 264 22.50 9.36 28.07
CA PHE A 264 21.70 9.23 29.29
C PHE A 264 22.58 9.04 30.52
N LYS A 265 22.27 9.76 31.61
CA LYS A 265 23.07 9.76 32.85
C LYS A 265 23.21 8.38 33.48
N ASP A 266 22.13 7.59 33.49
CA ASP A 266 22.09 6.25 34.07
C ASP A 266 22.51 5.15 33.07
N LYS A 267 22.76 5.52 31.80
CA LYS A 267 23.11 4.62 30.70
C LYS A 267 22.07 3.50 30.46
N ARG A 268 20.83 3.68 30.93
CA ARG A 268 19.74 2.71 30.72
C ARG A 268 18.85 3.16 29.58
N ASP A 269 18.34 2.18 28.85
CA ASP A 269 17.40 2.43 27.76
C ASP A 269 16.04 2.85 28.36
N PRO A 270 15.59 4.10 28.13
CA PRO A 270 14.39 4.64 28.74
C PRO A 270 13.10 3.96 28.24
N THR A 271 13.19 3.15 27.18
CA THR A 271 12.06 2.39 26.64
C THR A 271 11.83 1.06 27.36
N ILE A 272 12.72 0.64 28.27
CA ILE A 272 12.52 -0.60 29.03
C ILE A 272 11.34 -0.41 29.99
N ARG A 273 10.38 -1.32 29.90
CA ARG A 273 9.16 -1.32 30.73
C ARG A 273 9.53 -1.52 32.21
N VAL A 274 8.97 -0.67 33.06
CA VAL A 274 8.95 -0.80 34.52
C VAL A 274 7.50 -1.14 34.91
N PRO A 275 7.19 -2.39 35.31
CA PRO A 275 5.80 -2.83 35.54
C PRO A 275 4.96 -1.91 36.42
N ASP A 276 5.52 -1.46 37.55
CA ASP A 276 4.82 -0.63 38.53
C ASP A 276 4.53 0.80 38.04
N ARG A 277 5.25 1.27 37.01
CA ARG A 277 5.11 2.62 36.43
C ARG A 277 4.39 2.61 35.09
N ASP A 278 4.62 1.59 34.27
CA ASP A 278 4.22 1.58 32.85
C ASP A 278 2.96 0.75 32.59
N GLY A 279 2.40 0.14 33.64
CA GLY A 279 1.14 -0.59 33.59
C GLY A 279 1.22 -1.94 32.85
N PRO A 280 0.07 -2.62 32.65
CA PRO A 280 0.00 -3.92 32.00
C PRO A 280 0.30 -3.84 30.50
N CYS A 281 0.67 -4.97 29.89
CA CYS A 281 0.88 -5.08 28.44
C CYS A 281 -0.43 -4.80 27.68
N ASP A 282 -0.42 -3.96 26.64
CA ASP A 282 -1.60 -3.64 25.84
C ASP A 282 -2.06 -4.76 24.90
N LEU A 283 -1.23 -5.77 24.65
CA LEU A 283 -1.59 -6.89 23.76
C LEU A 283 -2.18 -8.09 24.49
N CYS A 284 -1.70 -8.38 25.70
CA CYS A 284 -2.13 -9.58 26.46
C CYS A 284 -2.58 -9.26 27.88
N TYR A 285 -2.61 -7.99 28.27
CA TYR A 285 -3.02 -7.50 29.59
C TYR A 285 -2.19 -8.04 30.78
N ALA A 286 -1.04 -8.66 30.52
CA ALA A 286 -0.16 -9.14 31.57
C ALA A 286 0.44 -7.99 32.39
N GLU A 287 0.21 -8.00 33.71
CA GLU A 287 0.83 -7.09 34.67
C GLU A 287 2.34 -7.31 34.78
N ARG A 288 2.78 -8.57 34.66
CA ARG A 288 4.20 -8.94 34.63
C ARG A 288 4.80 -8.76 33.23
N GLU A 289 6.13 -8.86 33.16
CA GLU A 289 6.82 -8.93 31.86
C GLU A 289 6.29 -10.10 31.03
N CYS A 290 5.98 -9.83 29.76
CA CYS A 290 5.62 -10.84 28.78
C CYS A 290 6.46 -10.65 27.51
N ASN A 291 6.38 -11.61 26.58
CA ASN A 291 7.16 -11.59 25.34
C ASN A 291 6.37 -11.08 24.13
N CYS A 292 5.25 -10.39 24.36
CA CYS A 292 4.46 -9.76 23.31
C CYS A 292 5.31 -8.77 22.51
N ARG A 293 5.08 -8.74 21.20
CA ARG A 293 5.72 -7.83 20.26
C ARG A 293 4.69 -7.45 19.19
N ILE A 294 4.77 -6.21 18.73
CA ILE A 294 4.11 -5.84 17.47
C ILE A 294 4.94 -6.47 16.34
N SER A 295 4.28 -7.19 15.43
CA SER A 295 4.94 -7.73 14.25
C SER A 295 5.52 -6.59 13.43
N ARG A 296 6.82 -6.64 13.14
CA ARG A 296 7.52 -5.62 12.36
C ARG A 296 8.30 -6.27 11.23
N PRO A 297 8.30 -5.67 10.03
CA PRO A 297 7.43 -4.57 9.60
C PRO A 297 5.94 -4.95 9.61
N THR A 298 5.05 -3.97 9.78
CA THR A 298 3.60 -4.18 9.72
C THR A 298 3.13 -4.27 8.27
N LEU A 299 1.85 -4.59 8.04
CA LEU A 299 1.26 -4.53 6.70
C LEU A 299 1.30 -3.11 6.14
N ALA A 300 1.04 -2.09 6.96
CA ALA A 300 1.07 -0.70 6.53
C ALA A 300 2.46 -0.28 6.05
N THR A 301 3.54 -0.76 6.69
CA THR A 301 4.91 -0.54 6.20
C THR A 301 5.05 -0.90 4.72
N PHE A 302 4.33 -1.91 4.21
CA PHE A 302 4.43 -2.32 2.82
C PHE A 302 3.41 -1.66 1.89
N LEU A 303 2.32 -1.12 2.43
CA LEU A 303 1.17 -0.60 1.69
C LEU A 303 0.96 0.90 1.94
N VAL A 304 2.06 1.63 2.00
CA VAL A 304 2.11 3.09 1.94
C VAL A 304 3.18 3.54 0.95
N GLU A 305 3.06 4.77 0.48
CA GLU A 305 4.07 5.45 -0.34
C GLU A 305 4.27 6.89 0.14
N LEU A 306 5.43 7.46 -0.17
CA LEU A 306 5.68 8.88 0.06
C LEU A 306 5.25 9.68 -1.16
N VAL A 307 4.51 10.76 -0.93
CA VAL A 307 4.00 11.64 -1.98
C VAL A 307 4.30 13.08 -1.63
N ASN A 308 4.72 13.87 -2.62
CA ASN A 308 4.84 15.31 -2.44
C ASN A 308 3.46 15.97 -2.53
N TYR A 309 2.95 16.47 -1.40
CA TYR A 309 1.71 17.21 -1.32
C TYR A 309 1.96 18.71 -1.48
N PRO A 310 1.24 19.41 -2.38
CA PRO A 310 1.36 20.85 -2.53
C PRO A 310 1.23 21.57 -1.18
N HIS A 311 2.16 22.49 -0.91
CA HIS A 311 2.24 23.32 0.31
C HIS A 311 2.51 22.58 1.63
N LYS A 312 2.31 21.26 1.70
CA LYS A 312 2.57 20.44 2.90
C LYS A 312 3.90 19.70 2.85
N GLY A 313 4.48 19.55 1.66
CA GLY A 313 5.72 18.80 1.46
C GLY A 313 5.48 17.30 1.40
N ILE A 314 6.46 16.52 1.81
CA ILE A 314 6.41 15.06 1.71
C ILE A 314 5.45 14.51 2.76
N GLY A 315 4.37 13.88 2.30
CA GLY A 315 3.38 13.18 3.11
C GLY A 315 3.38 11.68 2.84
N VAL A 316 2.52 10.95 3.55
CA VAL A 316 2.31 9.52 3.38
C VAL A 316 0.93 9.28 2.78
N ARG A 317 0.87 8.45 1.73
CA ARG A 317 -0.38 8.03 1.09
C ARG A 317 -0.62 6.54 1.27
N ALA A 318 -1.85 6.16 1.59
CA ALA A 318 -2.25 4.76 1.74
C ALA A 318 -2.35 4.06 0.38
N LEU A 319 -1.85 2.83 0.28
CA LEU A 319 -2.00 1.93 -0.89
C LEU A 319 -2.93 0.74 -0.61
N ALA A 320 -3.54 0.74 0.57
CA ALA A 320 -4.57 -0.21 1.00
C ALA A 320 -5.53 0.48 1.96
N ARG A 321 -6.65 -0.17 2.26
CA ARG A 321 -7.56 0.29 3.30
C ARG A 321 -7.05 -0.11 4.67
N PHE A 322 -7.13 0.82 5.63
CA PHE A 322 -6.86 0.55 7.05
C PHE A 322 -8.12 0.86 7.86
N LYS A 323 -8.43 0.02 8.84
CA LYS A 323 -9.62 0.16 9.68
C LYS A 323 -9.34 0.97 10.92
N LYS A 324 -10.36 1.64 11.44
CA LYS A 324 -10.30 2.27 12.75
C LYS A 324 -9.78 1.28 13.79
N GLY A 325 -8.77 1.69 14.55
CA GLY A 325 -8.12 0.89 15.59
C GLY A 325 -6.87 0.15 15.11
N ASP A 326 -6.63 0.04 13.81
CA ASP A 326 -5.42 -0.60 13.29
C ASP A 326 -4.16 0.12 13.77
N ILE A 327 -3.20 -0.65 14.28
CA ILE A 327 -1.86 -0.18 14.57
C ILE A 327 -1.05 -0.23 13.27
N LEU A 328 -0.75 0.95 12.73
CA LEU A 328 -0.09 1.08 11.44
C LEU A 328 1.42 0.85 11.55
N ASP A 329 2.12 1.46 12.50
CA ASP A 329 3.53 1.18 12.77
C ASP A 329 3.95 1.80 14.12
N GLU A 330 5.21 1.64 14.52
CA GLU A 330 5.82 2.42 15.59
C GLU A 330 6.41 3.72 15.06
N TYR A 331 6.27 4.82 15.81
CA TYR A 331 7.05 6.04 15.58
C TYR A 331 8.44 5.86 16.18
N VAL A 332 9.45 5.77 15.31
CA VAL A 332 10.83 5.42 15.71
C VAL A 332 11.85 6.48 15.35
N GLY A 333 12.91 6.54 16.15
CA GLY A 333 14.07 7.37 15.90
C GLY A 333 15.20 7.15 16.90
N GLU A 334 16.09 8.12 17.00
CA GLU A 334 17.11 8.15 18.05
C GLU A 334 16.51 8.60 19.37
N LEU A 335 16.76 7.88 20.46
CA LEU A 335 16.38 8.32 21.79
C LEU A 335 17.32 9.42 22.24
N ARG A 336 16.75 10.54 22.67
CA ARG A 336 17.46 11.73 23.14
C ARG A 336 16.95 12.15 24.53
N PRO A 337 17.78 12.79 25.36
CA PRO A 337 17.32 13.43 26.59
C PRO A 337 16.23 14.46 26.32
N VAL A 338 15.37 14.71 27.31
CA VAL A 338 14.21 15.60 27.19
C VAL A 338 14.60 17.06 26.88
N ASP A 339 15.80 17.47 27.28
CA ASP A 339 16.35 18.81 27.03
C ASP A 339 17.02 18.96 25.66
N TYR A 340 17.00 17.93 24.80
CA TYR A 340 17.57 17.99 23.45
C TYR A 340 16.80 18.95 22.53
N LYS A 341 17.49 19.93 21.92
CA LYS A 341 16.87 21.04 21.17
C LYS A 341 17.14 21.04 19.65
N ASP A 342 17.98 20.13 19.16
CA ASP A 342 18.43 20.16 17.75
C ASP A 342 17.46 19.47 16.77
N ASP A 343 16.36 18.91 17.27
CA ASP A 343 15.23 18.42 16.48
C ASP A 343 13.94 19.15 16.86
N ARG A 344 13.61 20.19 16.09
CA ARG A 344 12.40 21.00 16.29
C ARG A 344 11.23 20.55 15.41
N VAL A 345 11.40 19.51 14.61
CA VAL A 345 10.43 19.10 13.59
C VAL A 345 9.87 17.73 13.88
N TYR A 346 10.72 16.76 14.24
CA TYR A 346 10.36 15.36 14.37
C TYR A 346 10.43 14.84 15.81
N ALA A 347 10.94 15.62 16.75
CA ALA A 347 11.04 15.20 18.14
C ALA A 347 9.65 14.97 18.74
N LEU A 348 9.43 13.76 19.27
CA LEU A 348 8.21 13.38 19.96
C LEU A 348 8.53 12.99 21.39
N LEU A 349 7.76 13.48 22.36
CA LEU A 349 7.90 13.08 23.76
C LEU A 349 7.57 11.60 23.94
N HIS A 350 8.48 10.87 24.55
CA HIS A 350 8.28 9.49 24.95
C HIS A 350 7.95 9.43 26.43
N GLU A 351 6.70 9.10 26.71
CA GLU A 351 6.14 9.01 28.05
C GLU A 351 5.49 7.64 28.28
N SER A 352 5.31 7.29 29.55
CA SER A 352 4.45 6.18 29.93
C SER A 352 2.99 6.51 29.61
N LYS A 353 2.20 5.50 29.27
CA LYS A 353 0.74 5.65 29.14
C LYS A 353 0.05 5.91 30.50
N MET A 354 0.72 5.61 31.61
CA MET A 354 0.17 5.70 32.97
C MET A 354 0.55 7.00 33.68
N VAL A 355 1.59 7.70 33.21
CA VAL A 355 2.13 8.91 33.85
C VAL A 355 2.26 10.00 32.79
N GLU A 356 1.31 10.92 32.79
CA GLU A 356 1.33 12.08 31.90
C GLU A 356 2.23 13.19 32.47
N GLY A 357 2.99 13.85 31.60
CA GLY A 357 3.88 14.95 32.00
C GLY A 357 5.22 14.53 32.62
N ASP A 358 5.53 13.22 32.64
CA ASP A 358 6.84 12.68 33.05
C ASP A 358 7.57 12.04 31.85
N PRO A 359 8.15 12.85 30.94
CA PRO A 359 8.84 12.35 29.77
C PRO A 359 10.14 11.64 30.12
N LEU A 360 10.26 10.42 29.58
CA LEU A 360 11.42 9.55 29.77
C LEU A 360 12.53 9.88 28.78
N ALA A 361 12.15 10.29 27.57
CA ALA A 361 13.05 10.67 26.49
C ALA A 361 12.29 11.45 25.40
N LEU A 362 13.03 11.93 24.41
CA LEU A 362 12.53 12.32 23.10
C LEU A 362 12.86 11.22 22.08
N ILE A 363 11.93 10.93 21.18
CA ILE A 363 12.18 10.16 19.96
C ILE A 363 12.48 11.17 18.85
N SER A 364 13.75 11.27 18.44
CA SER A 364 14.20 12.14 17.35
C SER A 364 14.26 11.35 16.05
N ALA A 365 13.29 11.58 15.16
CA ALA A 365 13.29 10.96 13.84
C ALA A 365 14.07 11.78 12.78
N LYS A 366 14.85 12.79 13.20
CA LYS A 366 15.57 13.73 12.30
C LYS A 366 16.51 13.04 11.31
N ARG A 367 17.33 12.10 11.77
CA ARG A 367 18.33 11.39 10.93
C ARG A 367 17.96 9.95 10.66
N TYR A 368 17.46 9.26 11.68
CA TYR A 368 17.02 7.87 11.60
C TYR A 368 15.54 7.81 11.98
N GLY A 369 14.72 7.18 11.15
CA GLY A 369 13.30 6.99 11.43
C GLY A 369 12.69 5.99 10.45
N ASN A 370 11.36 5.82 10.44
CA ASN A 370 10.67 5.08 9.38
C ASN A 370 9.69 6.01 8.65
N TRP A 371 8.80 5.46 7.83
CA TRP A 371 7.83 6.24 7.06
C TRP A 371 6.92 7.14 7.91
N THR A 372 6.68 6.81 9.19
CA THR A 372 5.78 7.58 10.07
C THR A 372 6.27 9.01 10.34
N ARG A 373 7.56 9.28 10.16
CA ARG A 373 8.14 10.63 10.25
C ARG A 373 7.61 11.61 9.20
N TYR A 374 7.05 11.08 8.10
CA TYR A 374 6.51 11.86 7.00
C TYR A 374 4.98 12.06 7.12
N LEU A 375 4.35 11.64 8.23
CA LEU A 375 2.94 11.92 8.46
C LEU A 375 2.75 13.42 8.58
N ASN A 376 1.99 13.99 7.65
CA ASN A 376 1.62 15.40 7.69
C ASN A 376 0.58 15.68 8.77
N HIS A 377 0.46 16.95 9.15
CA HIS A 377 -0.59 17.37 10.05
C HIS A 377 -1.95 17.48 9.37
N SER A 378 -3.00 17.07 10.08
CA SER A 378 -4.37 17.53 9.86
C SER A 378 -5.07 17.87 11.18
N CYS A 379 -5.93 18.89 11.17
CA CYS A 379 -6.84 19.18 12.29
C CYS A 379 -7.98 18.15 12.40
N LYS A 380 -8.21 17.35 11.35
CA LYS A 380 -9.12 16.19 11.33
C LYS A 380 -8.33 14.94 10.92
N PRO A 381 -7.38 14.49 11.77
CA PRO A 381 -6.41 13.49 11.37
C PRO A 381 -7.04 12.12 11.14
N SER A 382 -6.39 11.29 10.31
CA SER A 382 -6.74 9.87 10.16
C SER A 382 -6.09 8.98 11.21
N THR A 383 -5.05 9.46 11.89
CA THR A 383 -4.28 8.70 12.89
C THR A 383 -3.98 9.51 14.16
N THR A 384 -3.54 8.81 15.20
CA THR A 384 -3.02 9.38 16.44
C THR A 384 -1.76 8.67 16.90
N PHE A 385 -0.95 9.35 17.70
CA PHE A 385 0.14 8.74 18.45
C PHE A 385 -0.42 8.09 19.72
N LEU A 386 -0.31 6.77 19.82
CA LEU A 386 -0.77 5.97 20.94
C LEU A 386 0.44 5.50 21.77
N LYS A 387 0.55 5.96 23.01
CA LYS A 387 1.52 5.43 23.98
C LYS A 387 1.11 4.01 24.37
N MET A 388 2.00 3.04 24.20
CA MET A 388 1.74 1.63 24.49
C MET A 388 2.85 1.02 25.32
N THR A 389 2.48 0.05 26.14
CA THR A 389 3.35 -0.88 26.85
C THR A 389 3.18 -2.25 26.21
N VAL A 390 4.19 -2.72 25.47
CA VAL A 390 4.14 -4.00 24.76
C VAL A 390 5.29 -4.89 25.19
N GLY A 391 4.96 -6.00 25.86
CA GLY A 391 5.96 -6.95 26.32
C GLY A 391 6.86 -6.35 27.40
N LYS A 392 8.10 -6.07 27.00
CA LYS A 392 9.18 -5.52 27.84
C LYS A 392 9.53 -4.08 27.49
N LYS A 393 8.79 -3.46 26.59
CA LYS A 393 9.07 -2.12 26.07
C LYS A 393 7.84 -1.23 26.19
N ILE A 394 8.07 0.04 26.47
CA ILE A 394 7.13 1.10 26.12
C ILE A 394 7.47 1.63 24.73
N MET A 395 6.47 2.13 24.01
CA MET A 395 6.62 2.64 22.65
C MET A 395 5.52 3.62 22.30
N VAL A 396 5.70 4.33 21.19
CA VAL A 396 4.66 5.16 20.58
C VAL A 396 4.26 4.53 19.25
N ALA A 397 3.02 4.06 19.18
CA ALA A 397 2.43 3.52 17.96
C ALA A 397 1.66 4.60 17.19
N VAL A 398 1.54 4.46 15.88
CA VAL A 398 0.61 5.20 15.04
C VAL A 398 -0.64 4.35 14.87
N GLN A 399 -1.78 4.81 15.39
CA GLN A 399 -3.06 4.10 15.31
C GLN A 399 -4.05 4.87 14.43
N ALA A 400 -4.79 4.17 13.59
CA ALA A 400 -5.91 4.74 12.83
C ALA A 400 -7.09 5.09 13.75
N VAL A 401 -7.59 6.32 13.70
CA VAL A 401 -8.74 6.78 14.51
C VAL A 401 -10.07 6.72 13.76
N ARG A 402 -10.01 6.51 12.45
CA ARG A 402 -11.12 6.24 11.53
C ARG A 402 -10.64 5.33 10.41
N ASP A 403 -11.56 4.81 9.62
CA ASP A 403 -11.20 4.11 8.39
C ASP A 403 -10.42 5.05 7.45
N ILE A 404 -9.38 4.50 6.81
CA ILE A 404 -8.49 5.16 5.86
C ILE A 404 -8.66 4.44 4.53
N ASP A 405 -9.02 5.18 3.49
CA ASP A 405 -9.22 4.61 2.16
C ASP A 405 -7.91 4.56 1.36
N ILE A 406 -7.87 3.76 0.30
CA ILE A 406 -6.74 3.77 -0.63
C ILE A 406 -6.60 5.16 -1.28
N PHE A 407 -5.35 5.57 -1.47
CA PHE A 407 -4.93 6.88 -1.98
C PHE A 407 -5.28 8.07 -1.09
N GLU A 408 -5.78 7.82 0.13
CA GLU A 408 -5.93 8.85 1.14
C GLU A 408 -4.57 9.20 1.76
N GLU A 409 -4.38 10.48 2.10
CA GLU A 409 -3.22 10.91 2.90
C GLU A 409 -3.39 10.46 4.36
N ILE A 410 -2.36 9.83 4.90
CA ILE A 410 -2.30 9.48 6.31
C ILE A 410 -1.75 10.68 7.08
N THR A 411 -2.53 11.17 8.04
CA THR A 411 -2.25 12.41 8.77
C THR A 411 -2.41 12.22 10.27
N VAL A 412 -1.76 13.07 11.05
CA VAL A 412 -1.77 13.05 12.52
C VAL A 412 -1.95 14.46 13.09
N ASP A 413 -2.40 14.60 14.34
CA ASP A 413 -2.29 15.89 15.03
C ASP A 413 -0.89 16.04 15.64
N TYR A 414 -0.17 17.11 15.27
CA TYR A 414 1.14 17.40 15.86
C TYR A 414 1.07 17.94 17.30
N GLY A 415 -0.13 18.19 17.82
CA GLY A 415 -0.35 18.73 19.15
C GLY A 415 -0.05 20.23 19.24
N LYS A 416 -0.57 20.88 20.29
CA LYS A 416 -0.54 22.34 20.44
C LYS A 416 0.87 22.93 20.46
N GLY A 417 1.83 22.24 21.09
CA GLY A 417 3.21 22.71 21.24
C GLY A 417 3.94 22.95 19.91
N TYR A 418 3.68 22.12 18.89
CA TYR A 418 4.29 22.25 17.56
C TYR A 418 3.90 23.57 16.86
N TRP A 419 2.66 24.03 17.08
CA TRP A 419 2.09 25.18 16.38
C TRP A 419 2.45 26.53 16.99
N LYS A 420 3.21 26.55 18.08
CA LYS A 420 3.75 27.80 18.63
C LYS A 420 4.60 28.48 17.55
N ASN A 421 4.09 29.59 17.02
CA ASN A 421 4.68 30.35 15.91
C ASN A 421 4.69 29.63 14.54
N ARG A 422 3.75 28.72 14.26
CA ARG A 422 3.60 28.08 12.94
C ARG A 422 2.16 28.15 12.45
N LYS A 423 1.97 28.28 11.13
CA LYS A 423 0.66 28.26 10.49
C LYS A 423 0.34 26.86 9.97
N CYS A 424 -0.84 26.36 10.29
CA CYS A 424 -1.37 25.10 9.77
C CYS A 424 -1.84 25.25 8.31
N LEU A 425 -1.45 24.29 7.47
CA LEU A 425 -1.76 24.23 6.04
C LEU A 425 -2.61 22.99 5.69
N CYS A 426 -3.34 22.42 6.65
CA CYS A 426 -4.08 21.18 6.43
C CYS A 426 -5.31 21.34 5.52
N GLY A 427 -5.92 22.53 5.49
CA GLY A 427 -7.09 22.83 4.67
C GLY A 427 -8.43 22.30 5.20
N GLU A 428 -8.46 21.70 6.39
CA GLU A 428 -9.71 21.24 7.00
C GLU A 428 -10.63 22.41 7.39
N PRO A 429 -11.96 22.26 7.27
CA PRO A 429 -12.91 23.18 7.91
C PRO A 429 -12.69 23.21 9.43
N GLY A 430 -12.64 24.40 10.03
CA GLY A 430 -12.32 24.56 11.46
C GLY A 430 -10.84 24.32 11.76
N CYS A 431 -9.96 24.72 10.84
CA CYS A 431 -8.52 24.60 11.03
C CYS A 431 -8.06 25.54 12.14
N ARG A 432 -7.17 25.07 13.02
CA ARG A 432 -6.59 25.87 14.13
C ARG A 432 -5.95 27.21 13.75
N SER A 433 -5.57 27.37 12.49
CA SER A 433 -4.99 28.62 11.97
C SER A 433 -5.99 29.51 11.22
N GLN A 434 -7.25 29.09 11.12
CA GLN A 434 -8.39 29.95 10.74
C GLN A 434 -8.98 30.60 11.99
N ASP A 435 -9.02 29.90 13.11
CA ASP A 435 -9.57 30.43 14.37
C ASP A 435 -8.65 31.47 15.05
N ALA A 436 -7.36 31.51 14.67
CA ALA A 436 -6.38 32.44 15.26
C ALA A 436 -6.53 33.91 14.80
N THR A 437 -7.45 34.22 13.88
CA THR A 437 -7.67 35.60 13.41
C THR A 437 -8.72 36.38 14.19
N GLU A 438 -9.43 35.76 15.15
CA GLU A 438 -10.50 36.45 15.90
C GLU A 438 -10.12 36.81 17.35
N GLU A 439 -9.13 36.16 17.98
CA GLU A 439 -8.78 36.40 19.39
C GLU A 439 -7.55 37.31 19.65
N GLU A 440 -6.81 37.73 18.63
CA GLU A 440 -5.62 38.61 18.80
C GLU A 440 -5.85 40.08 18.37
N THR A 441 -7.11 40.53 18.24
CA THR A 441 -7.42 41.96 18.01
C THR A 441 -8.02 42.69 19.22
N GLU A 442 -8.19 42.01 20.36
CA GLU A 442 -8.62 42.63 21.63
C GLU A 442 -7.79 42.11 22.82
N ALA A 443 -6.53 42.55 22.93
CA ALA A 443 -5.77 42.53 24.19
C ALA A 443 -4.68 43.61 24.21
#